data_AF-A0A8T4J792-F1
#
_entry.id   AF-A0A8T4J792-F1
#
_cell.length_a   1.000
_cell.length_b   1.000
_cell.length_c   1.000
_cell.angle_alpha   90.00
_cell.angle_beta   90.00
_cell.angle_gamma   90.00
#
_symmetry.space_group_name_H-M   'P 1'
#
loop_
_entity.id
_entity.type
_entity.pdbx_description
1 polymer ?
#
loop_
_entity_poly.entity_id
_entity_poly.type
_entity_poly.pdbx_seq_one_letter_code
_entity_poly.pdbx_strand_id
1 'polypeptide(L)'
;MNLNSINKNVVGEQLKTISQASASKALEDVAGKHYKMGNGFLVEKNYALSYYSYFMSLKEYAKIIVSKKIKVSVSYDEALEYLSKNKQFGLNKTVLSQVSEIALSVLNRKKLERKDCVFIKEFIMKMRKQFS
;
A
#
# COMPACT_ATOMS: atom_id res chain seq x y z
N MET A 1 -5.71 -11.81 -43.63
CA MET A 1 -5.01 -11.56 -42.34
C MET A 1 -3.85 -12.54 -42.26
N ASN A 2 -2.61 -12.08 -42.04
CA ASN A 2 -1.41 -12.90 -42.14
C ASN A 2 -1.07 -13.52 -40.76
N LEU A 3 -0.75 -14.82 -40.71
CA LEU A 3 -0.43 -15.54 -39.45
C LEU A 3 0.75 -14.90 -38.67
N ASN A 4 1.67 -14.26 -39.38
CA ASN A 4 2.82 -13.57 -38.79
C ASN A 4 2.45 -12.31 -37.99
N SER A 5 1.31 -11.66 -38.27
CA SER A 5 0.84 -10.52 -37.47
C SER A 5 0.10 -10.94 -36.20
N ILE A 6 -0.48 -12.15 -36.18
CA ILE A 6 -1.15 -12.70 -34.99
C ILE A 6 -0.11 -13.08 -33.93
N ASN A 7 0.97 -13.77 -34.32
CA ASN A 7 2.03 -14.18 -33.38
C ASN A 7 2.79 -12.99 -32.75
N LYS A 8 3.04 -11.91 -33.50
CA LYS A 8 3.67 -10.71 -32.94
C LYS A 8 2.78 -10.00 -31.91
N ASN A 9 1.46 -9.98 -32.13
CA ASN A 9 0.51 -9.40 -31.18
C ASN A 9 0.38 -10.25 -29.91
N VAL A 10 0.30 -11.58 -30.03
CA VAL A 10 0.20 -12.48 -28.87
C VAL A 10 1.46 -12.42 -28.00
N VAL A 11 2.65 -12.44 -28.61
CA VAL A 11 3.92 -12.30 -27.87
C VAL A 11 4.04 -10.91 -27.23
N GLY A 12 3.62 -9.85 -27.93
CA GLY A 12 3.60 -8.49 -27.39
C GLY A 12 2.65 -8.33 -26.19
N GLU A 13 1.48 -8.96 -26.22
CA GLU A 13 0.52 -8.96 -25.12
C GLU A 13 0.99 -9.82 -23.94
N GLN A 14 1.57 -10.99 -24.19
CA GLN A 14 2.16 -11.83 -23.14
C GLN A 14 3.32 -11.11 -22.45
N LEU A 15 4.21 -10.46 -23.19
CA LEU A 15 5.31 -9.67 -22.62
C LEU A 15 4.80 -8.48 -21.81
N LYS A 16 3.80 -7.73 -22.31
CA LYS A 16 3.17 -6.64 -21.54
C LYS A 16 2.55 -7.16 -20.24
N THR A 17 1.90 -8.31 -20.29
CA THR A 17 1.27 -8.96 -19.12
C THR A 17 2.31 -9.41 -18.10
N ILE A 18 3.41 -10.03 -18.56
CA ILE A 18 4.52 -10.45 -17.69
C ILE A 18 5.22 -9.24 -17.06
N SER A 19 5.49 -8.19 -17.84
CA SER A 19 6.09 -6.96 -17.32
C SER A 19 5.19 -6.27 -16.29
N GLN A 20 3.88 -6.22 -16.52
CA GLN A 20 2.91 -5.68 -15.56
C GLN A 20 2.80 -6.54 -14.29
N ALA A 21 2.80 -7.86 -14.43
CA ALA A 21 2.77 -8.79 -13.30
C ALA A 21 4.05 -8.68 -12.44
N SER A 22 5.21 -8.59 -13.10
CA SER A 22 6.51 -8.44 -12.44
C SER A 22 6.63 -7.10 -11.72
N ALA A 23 6.20 -6.01 -12.35
CA ALA A 23 6.15 -4.69 -11.74
C ALA A 23 5.19 -4.64 -10.54
N SER A 24 4.02 -5.29 -10.66
CA SER A 24 3.07 -5.42 -9.55
C SER A 24 3.67 -6.19 -8.38
N LYS A 25 4.39 -7.28 -8.64
CA LYS A 25 5.00 -8.09 -7.60
C LYS A 25 6.12 -7.36 -6.88
N ALA A 26 6.97 -6.64 -7.61
CA ALA A 26 8.03 -5.82 -7.03
C ALA A 26 7.47 -4.72 -6.11
N LEU A 27 6.38 -4.06 -6.51
CA LEU A 27 5.70 -3.06 -5.67
C LEU A 27 5.09 -3.69 -4.40
N GLU A 28 4.47 -4.86 -4.54
CA GLU A 28 3.93 -5.61 -3.39
C GLU A 28 5.02 -6.03 -2.40
N ASP A 29 6.21 -6.38 -2.89
CA ASP A 29 7.35 -6.73 -2.06
C ASP A 29 7.89 -5.53 -1.28
N VAL A 30 7.91 -4.33 -1.89
CA VAL A 30 8.25 -3.07 -1.18
C VAL A 30 7.25 -2.80 -0.06
N ALA A 31 5.95 -2.88 -0.36
CA ALA A 31 4.89 -2.72 0.63
C ALA A 31 5.02 -3.73 1.78
N GLY A 32 5.33 -4.99 1.44
CA GLY A 32 5.56 -6.09 2.38
C GLY A 32 6.81 -5.91 3.25
N LYS A 33 7.90 -5.35 2.71
CA LYS A 33 9.11 -5.02 3.47
C LYS A 33 8.82 -3.99 4.55
N HIS A 34 8.13 -2.90 4.22
CA HIS A 34 7.72 -1.89 5.20
C HIS A 34 6.84 -2.48 6.31
N TYR A 35 5.90 -3.37 5.96
CA TYR A 35 5.10 -4.08 6.96
C TYR A 35 5.96 -4.94 7.90
N LYS A 36 6.94 -5.69 7.37
CA LYS A 36 7.86 -6.51 8.17
C LYS A 36 8.72 -5.63 9.09
N MET A 37 9.27 -4.53 8.58
CA MET A 37 10.02 -3.54 9.39
C MET A 37 9.16 -2.99 10.53
N GLY A 38 7.91 -2.61 10.23
CA GLY A 38 6.96 -2.14 11.24
C GLY A 38 6.73 -3.15 12.36
N ASN A 39 6.67 -4.45 12.05
CA ASN A 39 6.58 -5.50 13.06
C ASN A 39 7.86 -5.64 13.89
N GLY A 40 9.04 -5.56 13.25
CA GLY A 40 10.33 -5.58 13.96
C GLY A 40 10.42 -4.46 15.00
N PHE A 41 10.20 -3.22 14.57
CA PHE A 41 10.20 -2.06 15.48
C PHE A 41 9.11 -2.13 16.56
N LEU A 42 7.96 -2.75 16.27
CA LEU A 42 6.90 -2.95 17.26
C LEU A 42 7.36 -3.86 18.40
N VAL A 43 8.09 -4.93 18.07
CA VAL A 43 8.67 -5.88 19.05
C VAL A 43 9.73 -5.18 19.90
N GLU A 44 10.56 -4.34 19.28
CA GLU A 44 11.58 -3.52 19.95
C GLU A 44 11.00 -2.36 20.76
N LYS A 45 9.66 -2.18 20.78
CA LYS A 45 8.95 -1.07 21.42
C LYS A 45 9.34 0.31 20.86
N ASN A 46 9.88 0.36 19.64
CA ASN A 46 10.13 1.60 18.92
C ASN A 46 8.88 2.02 18.14
N TYR A 47 7.91 2.58 18.87
CA TYR A 47 6.58 2.88 18.32
C TYR A 47 6.60 3.95 17.22
N ALA A 48 7.53 4.91 17.27
CA ALA A 48 7.68 5.92 16.23
C ALA A 48 8.10 5.31 14.89
N LEU A 49 9.18 4.50 14.87
CA LEU A 49 9.63 3.83 13.64
C LEU A 49 8.65 2.74 13.19
N SER A 50 8.00 2.07 14.13
CA SER A 50 6.95 1.09 13.83
C SER A 50 5.78 1.74 13.09
N TYR A 51 5.25 2.84 13.63
CA TYR A 51 4.15 3.57 13.00
C TYR A 51 4.54 4.11 11.63
N TYR A 52 5.72 4.73 11.50
CA TYR A 52 6.22 5.23 10.21
C TYR A 52 6.30 4.11 9.15
N SER A 53 6.87 2.96 9.52
CA SER A 53 6.99 1.81 8.62
C SER A 53 5.62 1.26 8.22
N TYR A 54 4.68 1.17 9.15
CA TYR A 54 3.30 0.80 8.82
C TYR A 54 2.63 1.83 7.91
N PHE A 55 2.83 3.13 8.15
CA PHE A 55 2.25 4.18 7.31
C PHE A 55 2.78 4.13 5.87
N MET A 56 4.07 3.89 5.67
CA MET A 56 4.62 3.66 4.34
C MET A 56 4.02 2.41 3.68
N SER A 57 3.90 1.31 4.43
CA SER A 57 3.25 0.10 3.92
C SER A 57 1.80 0.34 3.49
N LEU A 58 1.03 1.10 4.28
CA LEU A 58 -0.34 1.49 3.96
C LEU A 58 -0.40 2.28 2.63
N LYS A 59 0.48 3.27 2.46
CA LYS A 59 0.58 4.08 1.24
C LYS A 59 0.89 3.23 0.01
N GLU A 60 1.86 2.32 0.11
CA GLU A 60 2.24 1.44 -0.99
C GLU A 60 1.09 0.50 -1.39
N TYR A 61 0.47 -0.18 -0.42
CA TYR A 61 -0.67 -1.05 -0.72
C TYR A 61 -1.85 -0.26 -1.30
N ALA A 62 -2.16 0.92 -0.77
CA ALA A 62 -3.21 1.76 -1.32
C ALA A 62 -2.95 2.11 -2.78
N LYS A 63 -1.73 2.57 -3.09
CA LYS A 63 -1.31 2.90 -4.46
C LYS A 63 -1.43 1.70 -5.40
N ILE A 64 -0.96 0.52 -4.99
CA ILE A 64 -1.05 -0.71 -5.79
C ILE A 64 -2.52 -1.05 -6.08
N ILE A 65 -3.37 -1.07 -5.06
CA ILE A 65 -4.80 -1.43 -5.19
C ILE A 65 -5.52 -0.48 -6.14
N VAL A 66 -5.35 0.84 -5.93
CA VAL A 66 -6.05 1.84 -6.73
C VAL A 66 -5.50 1.86 -8.15
N SER A 67 -4.18 1.80 -8.33
CA SER A 67 -3.57 1.80 -9.67
C SER A 67 -4.02 0.60 -10.50
N LYS A 68 -4.12 -0.59 -9.88
CA LYS A 68 -4.69 -1.77 -10.55
C LYS A 68 -6.16 -1.58 -10.92
N LYS A 69 -6.94 -0.99 -10.03
CA LYS A 69 -8.39 -0.79 -10.22
C LYS A 69 -8.71 0.21 -11.33
N ILE A 70 -7.97 1.31 -11.40
CA ILE A 70 -8.23 2.39 -12.37
C ILE A 70 -7.32 2.32 -13.61
N LYS A 71 -6.37 1.37 -13.65
CA LYS A 71 -5.39 1.16 -14.74
C LYS A 71 -4.48 2.35 -15.04
N VAL A 72 -4.27 3.23 -14.05
CA VAL A 72 -3.41 4.41 -14.12
C VAL A 72 -2.57 4.50 -12.85
N SER A 73 -1.32 4.93 -12.95
CA SER A 73 -0.47 5.19 -11.78
C SER A 73 -1.01 6.39 -10.99
N VAL A 74 -1.26 6.20 -9.70
CA VAL A 74 -1.68 7.27 -8.79
C VAL A 74 -0.60 7.59 -7.75
N SER A 75 -0.62 8.81 -7.23
CA SER A 75 0.14 9.17 -6.03
C SER A 75 -0.43 8.49 -4.78
N TYR A 76 0.33 8.53 -3.68
CA TYR A 76 -0.14 7.96 -2.41
C TYR A 76 -1.38 8.68 -1.86
N ASP A 77 -1.43 10.00 -1.99
CA ASP A 77 -2.50 10.82 -1.42
C ASP A 77 -3.80 10.60 -2.22
N GLU A 78 -3.72 10.58 -3.55
CA GLU A 78 -4.85 10.22 -4.41
C GLU A 78 -5.37 8.81 -4.13
N ALA A 79 -4.46 7.84 -3.90
CA ALA A 79 -4.85 6.47 -3.60
C ALA A 79 -5.61 6.38 -2.25
N LEU A 80 -5.08 7.02 -1.20
CA LEU A 80 -5.74 7.04 0.11
C LEU A 80 -7.08 7.76 0.04
N GLU A 81 -7.15 8.91 -0.65
CA GLU A 81 -8.39 9.65 -0.84
C GLU A 81 -9.42 8.82 -1.59
N TYR A 82 -9.02 8.11 -2.66
CA TYR A 82 -9.89 7.21 -3.39
C TYR A 82 -10.47 6.12 -2.47
N LEU A 83 -9.62 5.43 -1.69
CA LEU A 83 -10.08 4.38 -0.79
C LEU A 83 -11.03 4.91 0.29
N SER A 84 -10.76 6.11 0.81
CA SER A 84 -11.59 6.79 1.82
C SER A 84 -12.95 7.22 1.27
N LYS A 85 -13.00 7.82 0.08
CA LYS A 85 -14.26 8.17 -0.60
C LYS A 85 -15.14 6.93 -0.81
N ASN A 86 -14.52 5.80 -1.12
CA ASN A 86 -15.20 4.52 -1.34
C ASN A 86 -15.38 3.68 -0.06
N LYS A 87 -15.01 4.21 1.12
CA LYS A 87 -15.08 3.53 2.43
C LYS A 87 -14.43 2.13 2.48
N GLN A 88 -13.39 1.91 1.68
CA GLN A 88 -12.76 0.59 1.54
C GLN A 88 -11.80 0.29 2.69
N PHE A 89 -11.73 -0.98 3.09
CA PHE A 89 -10.85 -1.48 4.16
C PHE A 89 -11.04 -0.82 5.55
N GLY A 90 -12.15 -0.10 5.75
CA GLY A 90 -12.39 0.70 6.96
C GLY A 90 -11.73 2.07 6.93
N LEU A 91 -11.14 2.49 5.81
CA LEU A 91 -10.70 3.87 5.61
C LEU A 91 -11.91 4.75 5.33
N ASN A 92 -11.98 5.89 6.00
CA ASN A 92 -12.91 6.98 5.73
C ASN A 92 -12.22 8.30 6.08
N LYS A 93 -12.86 9.45 5.83
CA LYS A 93 -12.26 10.78 6.03
C LYS A 93 -11.76 10.98 7.47
N THR A 94 -12.54 10.57 8.46
CA THR A 94 -12.17 10.67 9.89
C THR A 94 -10.96 9.79 10.20
N VAL A 95 -10.97 8.54 9.74
CA VAL A 95 -9.85 7.60 9.93
C VAL A 95 -8.57 8.10 9.26
N LEU A 96 -8.65 8.65 8.04
CA LEU A 96 -7.48 9.22 7.37
C LEU A 96 -6.93 10.44 8.08
N SER A 97 -7.80 11.30 8.64
CA SER A 97 -7.37 12.44 9.46
C SER A 97 -6.58 11.94 10.67
N GLN A 98 -7.14 10.98 11.40
CA GLN A 98 -6.49 10.39 12.57
C GLN A 98 -5.15 9.74 12.21
N VAL A 99 -5.08 8.97 11.12
CA VAL A 99 -3.82 8.36 10.65
C VAL A 99 -2.77 9.43 10.35
N SER A 100 -3.17 10.53 9.70
CA SER A 100 -2.29 11.65 9.35
C SER A 100 -1.84 12.44 10.58
N GLU A 101 -2.71 12.69 11.55
CA GLU A 101 -2.39 13.37 12.81
C GLU A 101 -1.36 12.58 13.64
N ILE A 102 -1.50 11.27 13.70
CA ILE A 102 -0.53 10.39 14.36
C ILE A 102 0.80 10.38 13.57
N ALA A 103 0.76 10.37 12.24
CA ALA A 103 1.96 10.47 11.40
C ALA A 103 2.71 11.80 11.63
N LEU A 104 1.98 12.92 11.76
CA LEU A 104 2.55 14.21 12.13
C LEU A 104 3.15 14.19 13.54
N SER A 105 2.54 13.43 14.46
CA SER A 105 3.09 13.25 15.81
C SER A 105 4.43 12.51 15.82
N VAL A 106 4.62 11.53 14.92
CA VAL A 106 5.94 10.90 14.68
C VAL A 106 6.97 11.96 14.28
N LEU A 107 6.65 12.80 13.28
CA LEU A 107 7.56 13.82 12.76
C LEU A 107 7.93 14.86 13.83
N ASN A 108 6.97 15.21 14.68
CA ASN A 108 7.17 16.12 15.80
C ASN A 108 7.82 15.46 17.04
N ARG A 109 8.33 14.23 16.92
CA ARG A 109 9.00 13.48 18.00
C ARG A 109 8.14 13.31 19.26
N LYS A 110 6.81 13.31 19.11
CA LYS A 110 5.89 13.04 20.22
C LYS A 110 5.94 11.55 20.56
N LYS A 111 5.69 11.24 21.84
CA LYS A 111 5.62 9.86 22.31
C LYS A 111 4.40 9.16 21.69
N LEU A 112 4.65 8.00 21.10
CA LEU A 112 3.62 7.12 20.55
C LEU A 112 3.40 5.92 21.46
N GLU A 113 2.24 5.31 21.32
CA GLU A 113 1.87 4.11 22.05
C GLU A 113 1.73 2.92 21.11
N ARG A 114 1.80 1.72 21.70
CA ARG A 114 1.56 0.48 20.96
C ARG A 114 0.21 0.48 20.24
N LYS A 115 -0.82 1.05 20.85
CA LYS A 115 -2.19 1.09 20.29
C LYS A 115 -2.24 1.84 18.96
N ASP A 116 -1.44 2.90 18.79
CA ASP A 116 -1.38 3.69 17.56
C ASP A 116 -0.80 2.86 16.42
N CYS A 117 0.24 2.08 16.72
CA CYS A 117 0.85 1.15 15.77
C CYS A 117 -0.10 0.01 15.39
N VAL A 118 -0.85 -0.54 16.36
CA VAL A 118 -1.84 -1.59 16.11
C VAL A 118 -3.00 -1.07 15.27
N PHE A 119 -3.48 0.14 15.57
CA PHE A 119 -4.55 0.80 14.82
C PHE A 119 -4.21 0.89 13.32
N ILE A 120 -3.04 1.43 12.96
CA ILE A 120 -2.67 1.51 11.54
C ILE A 120 -2.42 0.14 10.90
N LYS A 121 -1.85 -0.80 11.67
CA LYS A 121 -1.55 -2.16 11.21
C LYS A 121 -2.80 -2.91 10.73
N GLU A 122 -3.95 -2.71 11.38
CA GLU A 122 -5.20 -3.38 11.01
C GLU A 122 -5.65 -3.08 9.58
N PHE A 123 -5.51 -1.82 9.12
CA PHE A 123 -5.87 -1.45 7.74
C PHE A 123 -4.96 -2.14 6.72
N ILE A 124 -3.66 -2.20 7.01
CA ILE A 124 -2.68 -2.85 6.16
C ILE A 124 -2.98 -4.35 6.07
N MET A 125 -3.32 -5.00 7.18
CA MET A 125 -3.71 -6.41 7.18
C MET A 125 -4.94 -6.68 6.31
N LYS A 126 -5.94 -5.80 6.33
CA LYS A 126 -7.12 -5.91 5.46
C LYS A 126 -6.76 -5.78 3.98
N MET A 127 -5.85 -4.86 3.63
CA MET A 127 -5.36 -4.71 2.25
C MET A 127 -4.54 -5.91 1.79
N ARG A 128 -3.62 -6.41 2.65
CA ARG A 128 -2.73 -7.54 2.36
C ARG A 128 -3.48 -8.82 2.00
N LYS A 129 -4.66 -9.05 2.59
CA LYS A 129 -5.52 -10.19 2.27
C LYS A 129 -5.97 -10.25 0.81
N GLN A 130 -5.91 -9.14 0.05
CA GLN A 130 -6.23 -9.16 -1.38
C GLN A 130 -5.10 -9.73 -2.25
N PHE A 131 -3.92 -9.93 -1.68
CA PHE A 131 -2.72 -10.42 -2.37
C PHE A 131 -2.26 -11.78 -1.84
N SER A 132 -3.02 -12.38 -0.92
CA SER A 132 -2.74 -13.68 -0.30
C SER A 132 -3.60 -14.77 -0.92
#